data_AF-X1TQF2-F1
#
_entry.id   AF-X1TQF2-F1
#
_cell.length_a   1.000
_cell.length_b   1.000
_cell.length_c   1.000
_cell.angle_alpha   90.00
_cell.angle_beta   90.00
_cell.angle_gamma   90.00
#
_symmetry.space_group_name_H-M   'P 1'
#
loop_
_entity.id
_entity.type
_entity.pdbx_description
1 polymer ?
#
loop_
_entity_poly.entity_id
_entity_poly.type
_entity_poly.pdbx_seq_one_letter_code
_entity_poly.pdbx_strand_id
1 'polypeptide(L)' 'MNENLTNVAWKCKTCGKVTYHPGADRKAKIEIRTGTQCLKCQRETR' A
#
# COMPACT_ATOMS: atom_id res chain seq x y z
N MET A 1 -6.40 15.30 11.55
CA MET A 1 -5.82 14.01 11.98
C MET A 1 -4.61 13.73 11.09
N ASN A 2 -3.38 13.87 11.60
CA ASN A 2 -2.16 13.54 10.86
C ASN A 2 -1.81 12.07 11.13
N GLU A 3 -2.44 11.18 10.38
CA GLU A 3 -2.08 9.77 10.42
C GLU A 3 -0.70 9.61 9.75
N ASN A 4 0.28 9.06 10.48
CA ASN A 4 1.61 8.84 9.94
C ASN A 4 1.59 7.59 9.05
N LEU A 5 1.37 7.81 7.74
CA LEU A 5 1.28 6.76 6.72
C LEU A 5 2.64 6.11 6.37
N THR A 6 3.72 6.50 7.04
CA THR A 6 5.07 6.01 6.76
C THR A 6 5.21 4.52 7.12
N ASN A 7 4.49 4.04 8.14
CA ASN A 7 4.50 2.63 8.55
C ASN A 7 3.33 1.82 7.97
N VAL A 8 2.71 2.31 6.89
CA VAL A 8 1.58 1.65 6.25
C VAL A 8 1.98 1.18 4.84
N ALA A 9 1.61 -0.05 4.53
CA ALA A 9 1.69 -0.61 3.19
C ALA A 9 0.30 -1.00 2.70
N TRP A 10 0.09 -0.91 1.39
CA TRP A 10 -1.18 -1.25 0.76
C TRP A 10 -1.03 -2.50 -0.08
N LYS A 11 -1.85 -3.51 0.17
CA LYS A 11 -1.95 -4.71 -0.64
C LYS A 11 -3.05 -4.54 -1.67
N CYS A 12 -2.68 -4.65 -2.95
CA CYS A 12 -3.61 -4.62 -4.05
C CYS A 12 -4.61 -5.78 -3.95
N LYS A 13 -5.92 -5.48 -3.96
CA LYS A 13 -6.97 -6.51 -3.95
C LYS A 13 -7.01 -7.36 -5.22
N THR A 14 -6.55 -6.83 -6.36
CA THR A 14 -6.64 -7.48 -7.67
C THR A 14 -5.46 -8.39 -7.96
N CYS A 15 -4.23 -7.88 -7.80
CA CYS A 15 -3.00 -8.63 -8.12
C CYS A 15 -2.21 -9.06 -6.89
N GLY A 16 -2.67 -8.75 -5.67
CA GLY A 16 -1.99 -9.10 -4.42
C GLY A 16 -0.69 -8.33 -4.14
N LYS A 17 -0.26 -7.43 -5.04
CA LYS A 17 1.00 -6.68 -4.91
C LYS A 17 0.95 -5.71 -3.74
N VAL A 18 1.97 -5.75 -2.88
CA VAL A 18 2.13 -4.81 -1.77
C VAL A 18 2.97 -3.61 -2.21
N THR A 19 2.50 -2.41 -1.89
CA THR A 19 3.19 -1.13 -2.13
C THR A 19 3.43 -0.42 -0.81
N TYR A 20 4.64 0.09 -0.63
CA TYR A 20 5.08 0.75 0.60
C TYR A 20 5.22 2.26 0.38
N HIS A 21 5.00 3.05 1.44
CA HIS A 21 5.35 4.46 1.42
C HIS A 21 6.87 4.61 1.17
N PRO A 22 7.34 5.60 0.38
CA PRO A 22 8.76 5.76 0.06
C PRO A 22 9.64 6.01 1.30
N GLY A 23 9.10 6.67 2.31
CA GLY A 23 9.77 6.87 3.61
C GLY A 23 9.64 5.69 4.58
N ALA A 24 8.99 4.58 4.19
CA ALA A 24 8.73 3.48 5.09
C ALA A 24 10.03 2.83 5.58
N ASP A 25 10.19 2.77 6.90
CA ASP A 25 11.26 1.97 7.49
C ASP A 25 10.90 0.49 7.38
N ARG A 26 11.63 -0.25 6.54
CA ARG A 26 11.38 -1.67 6.28
C ARG A 26 11.70 -2.58 7.48
N LYS A 27 12.35 -2.06 8.52
CA LYS A 27 12.65 -2.78 9.76
C LYS A 27 11.59 -2.51 10.83
N ALA A 28 10.84 -1.43 10.71
CA ALA A 28 9.71 -1.12 11.57
C ALA A 28 8.53 -2.06 11.31
N LYS A 29 7.62 -2.14 12.30
CA LYS A 29 6.38 -2.89 12.16
C LYS A 29 5.46 -2.18 11.17
N ILE A 30 5.41 -2.67 9.94
CA ILE A 30 4.56 -2.13 8.88
C ILE A 30 3.17 -2.78 8.94
N GLU A 31 2.13 -1.96 9.00
CA GLU A 31 0.74 -2.39 8.86
C GLU A 31 0.40 -2.58 7.39
N ILE A 32 -0.12 -3.75 7.00
CA ILE A 32 -0.57 -4.01 5.64
C ILE A 32 -2.09 -3.85 5.57
N ARG A 33 -2.54 -2.76 4.94
CA ARG A 33 -3.95 -2.51 4.64
C ARG A 33 -4.35 -3.20 3.34
N THR A 34 -5.47 -3.90 3.38
CA THR A 34 -6.06 -4.58 2.22
C THR A 34 -7.26 -3.79 1.69
N GLY A 35 -7.70 -4.07 0.46
CA GLY A 35 -8.88 -3.44 -0.14
C GLY A 35 -8.60 -2.28 -1.09
N THR A 36 -7.36 -1.78 -1.13
CA THR A 36 -6.93 -0.80 -2.13
C THR A 36 -6.55 -1.51 -3.43
N GLN A 37 -6.77 -0.87 -4.59
CA GLN A 37 -6.30 -1.36 -5.88
C GLN A 37 -5.08 -0.53 -6.28
N CYS A 38 -3.99 -1.20 -6.67
CA CYS A 38 -2.79 -0.46 -7.08
C CYS A 38 -3.03 0.28 -8.40
N LEU A 39 -2.29 1.36 -8.61
CA LEU A 39 -2.43 2.22 -9.79
C LEU A 39 -2.32 1.45 -11.12
N LYS A 40 -1.44 0.43 -11.17
CA LYS A 40 -1.32 -0.43 -12.35
C LYS A 40 -2.65 -1.13 -12.67
N CYS A 41 -3.20 -1.85 -11.69
CA CYS A 41 -4.46 -2.57 -11.88
C CYS A 41 -5.67 -1.63 -12.01
N GLN A 42 -5.59 -0.39 -11.53
CA GLN A 42 -6.62 0.60 -11.83
C GLN A 42 -6.57 1.06 -13.30
N ARG A 43 -5.37 1.20 -13.88
CA ARG A 43 -5.20 1.55 -15.30
C ARG A 43 -5.60 0.42 -16.25
N GLU A 44 -5.42 -0.84 -15.86
CA GLU A 44 -5.82 -2.00 -16.66
C GLU A 44 -7.35 -2.26 -16.65
N THR A 45 -8.08 -1.66 -15.70
CA THR A 45 -9.54 -1.76 -15.57
C THR A 45 -10.29 -0.61 -16.28
N ARG A 46 -9.58 0.41 -16.79
CA ARG A 46 -10.17 1.59 -17.43
C ARG A 46 -9.99 1.53 -18.94
#